data_AF-A0A6N7FMB0-F1
#
_entry.id   AF-A0A6N7FMB0-F1
#
_cell.length_a   1.000
_cell.length_b   1.000
_cell.length_c   1.000
_cell.angle_alpha   90.00
_cell.angle_beta   90.00
_cell.angle_gamma   90.00
#
_symmetry.space_group_name_H-M   'P 1'
#
loop_
_entity.id
_entity.type
_entity.pdbx_description
1 polymer ?
#
loop_
_entity_poly.entity_id
_entity_poly.type
_entity_poly.pdbx_seq_one_letter_code
_entity_poly.pdbx_strand_id
1 'polypeptide(L)'
;MRGNAKITGSHRDRTALVYVRQSTLTQVRDHTESTARQYALVEEAVGLGWPRAKVEVIDEDLGVSGASTEGRDGFRRLVARVCLGEVGAVL
;
A
#
# COMPACT_ATOMS: atom_id res chain seq x y z
N MET A 1 -9.57 11.80 -13.67
CA MET A 1 -9.74 12.21 -12.25
C MET A 1 -11.13 11.84 -11.74
N ARG A 2 -11.42 10.56 -11.39
CA ARG A 2 -12.76 10.13 -10.91
C ARG A 2 -12.82 9.70 -9.43
N GLY A 3 -11.72 9.80 -8.68
CA GLY A 3 -11.65 9.37 -7.28
C GLY A 3 -11.81 10.48 -6.23
N ASN A 4 -11.57 11.74 -6.58
CA ASN A 4 -11.45 12.83 -5.59
C ASN A 4 -12.77 13.09 -4.82
N ALA A 5 -13.92 12.85 -5.47
CA ALA A 5 -15.24 12.99 -4.84
C ALA A 5 -15.58 11.87 -3.83
N LYS A 6 -14.85 10.75 -3.83
CA LYS A 6 -15.05 9.65 -2.87
C LYS A 6 -14.19 9.78 -1.62
N ILE A 7 -13.20 10.67 -1.62
CA ILE A 7 -12.27 10.86 -0.50
C ILE A 7 -12.74 12.05 0.34
N THR A 8 -13.32 11.74 1.50
CA THR A 8 -13.81 12.71 2.47
C THR A 8 -12.69 13.15 3.43
N GLY A 9 -12.95 14.18 4.24
CA GLY A 9 -12.05 14.57 5.34
C GLY A 9 -11.80 13.42 6.32
N SER A 10 -12.85 12.66 6.66
CA SER A 10 -12.76 11.50 7.55
C SER A 10 -11.85 10.37 7.04
N HIS A 11 -11.65 10.25 5.73
CA HIS A 11 -10.65 9.34 5.17
C HIS A 11 -9.22 9.88 5.37
N ARG A 12 -9.01 11.19 5.21
CA ARG A 12 -7.70 11.84 5.37
C ARG A 12 -7.24 11.94 6.84
N ASP A 13 -8.18 11.83 7.78
CA ASP A 13 -7.87 11.75 9.21
C ASP A 13 -7.22 10.42 9.61
N ARG A 14 -7.40 9.38 8.78
CA ARG A 14 -6.87 8.04 8.98
C ARG A 14 -5.62 7.80 8.14
N THR A 15 -4.89 6.73 8.42
CA THR A 15 -3.69 6.38 7.66
C THR A 15 -4.05 5.94 6.23
N ALA A 16 -3.30 6.39 5.23
CA ALA A 16 -3.28 5.79 3.91
C ALA A 16 -2.16 4.73 3.86
N LEU A 17 -2.52 3.51 3.46
CA LEU A 17 -1.56 2.43 3.28
C LEU A 17 -1.22 2.26 1.82
N VAL A 18 0.07 2.22 1.50
CA VAL A 18 0.58 1.79 0.20
C VAL A 18 1.06 0.37 0.33
N TYR A 19 0.39 -0.58 -0.31
CA TYR A 19 0.71 -2.00 -0.20
C TYR A 19 1.49 -2.48 -1.41
N VAL A 20 2.80 -2.65 -1.24
CA VAL A 20 3.72 -3.05 -2.30
C VAL A 20 3.81 -4.56 -2.33
N ARG A 21 3.54 -5.16 -3.50
CA ARG A 21 3.66 -6.60 -3.70
C ARG A 21 4.43 -6.92 -4.98
N GLN A 22 5.35 -7.87 -4.90
CA GLN A 22 6.04 -8.44 -6.06
C GLN A 22 6.14 -9.96 -5.87
N SER A 23 5.65 -10.68 -6.87
CA SER A 23 5.77 -12.14 -6.97
C SER A 23 7.20 -12.51 -7.32
N THR A 24 7.95 -13.06 -6.36
CA THR A 24 9.31 -13.66 -6.51
C THR A 24 10.50 -12.71 -6.68
N LEU A 25 11.61 -13.11 -6.06
CA LEU A 25 12.91 -12.41 -6.10
C LEU A 25 13.42 -12.15 -7.53
N THR A 26 13.11 -13.05 -8.46
CA THR A 26 13.52 -12.95 -9.88
C THR A 26 12.78 -11.80 -10.56
N GLN A 27 11.46 -11.68 -10.37
CA GLN A 27 10.70 -10.58 -10.94
C GLN A 27 11.07 -9.22 -10.33
N VAL A 28 11.46 -9.16 -9.05
CA VAL A 28 11.91 -7.91 -8.43
C VAL A 28 13.15 -7.35 -9.13
N ARG A 29 14.08 -8.22 -9.55
CA ARG A 29 15.30 -7.82 -10.28
C ARG A 29 15.00 -7.36 -11.70
N ASP A 30 14.04 -8.01 -12.36
CA ASP A 30 13.70 -7.73 -13.76
C ASP A 30 12.68 -6.58 -13.92
N HIS A 31 11.92 -6.24 -12.87
CA HIS A 31 10.85 -5.24 -12.90
C HIS A 31 11.03 -4.08 -11.92
N THR A 32 12.25 -3.56 -11.81
CA THR A 32 12.60 -2.38 -10.98
C THR A 32 11.69 -1.17 -11.24
N GLU A 33 11.27 -0.92 -12.48
CA GLU A 33 10.31 0.16 -12.81
C GLU A 33 8.91 -0.07 -12.20
N SER A 34 8.48 -1.33 -12.10
CA SER A 34 7.19 -1.69 -11.47
C SER A 34 7.24 -1.46 -9.97
N THR A 35 8.38 -1.73 -9.34
CA THR A 35 8.62 -1.43 -7.92
C THR A 35 8.66 0.08 -7.68
N ALA A 36 9.41 0.84 -8.49
CA ALA A 36 9.46 2.30 -8.38
C ALA A 36 8.08 2.95 -8.55
N ARG A 37 7.26 2.43 -9.47
CA ARG A 37 5.88 2.91 -9.67
C ARG A 37 4.98 2.63 -8.46
N GLN A 38 5.16 1.51 -7.79
CA GLN A 38 4.42 1.21 -6.56
C GLN A 38 4.82 2.15 -5.41
N TYR A 39 6.11 2.46 -5.26
CA TYR A 39 6.54 3.49 -4.31
C TYR A 39 6.05 4.90 -4.67
N ALA A 40 5.84 5.19 -5.96
CA ALA A 40 5.25 6.46 -6.39
C ALA A 40 3.79 6.66 -5.95
N LEU A 41 3.08 5.59 -5.55
CA LEU A 41 1.73 5.69 -4.97
C LEU A 41 1.72 6.47 -3.66
N VAL A 42 2.86 6.58 -2.99
CA VAL A 42 3.02 7.43 -1.81
C VAL A 42 2.79 8.90 -2.16
N GLU A 43 3.36 9.37 -3.26
CA GLU A 43 3.18 10.74 -3.73
C GLU A 43 1.77 10.94 -4.30
N GLU A 44 1.14 9.90 -4.84
CA GLU A 44 -0.27 9.94 -5.20
C GLU A 44 -1.18 10.13 -3.97
N ALA A 45 -0.94 9.39 -2.88
CA ALA A 45 -1.68 9.56 -1.63
C ALA A 45 -1.54 10.99 -1.06
N VAL A 46 -0.33 11.56 -1.13
CA VAL A 46 -0.08 12.95 -0.76
C VAL A 46 -0.85 13.91 -1.68
N GLY A 47 -0.83 13.68 -3.00
CA GLY A 47 -1.60 14.46 -3.98
C GLY A 47 -3.11 14.38 -3.77
N LEU A 48 -3.62 13.31 -3.15
CA LEU A 48 -5.02 13.15 -2.75
C LEU A 48 -5.36 13.83 -1.41
N GLY A 49 -4.36 14.39 -0.72
CA GLY A 49 -4.52 15.21 0.48
C GLY A 49 -4.17 14.51 1.79
N TRP A 50 -3.57 13.31 1.78
CA TRP A 50 -3.02 12.75 3.01
C TRP A 50 -1.74 13.48 3.42
N PRO A 51 -1.56 13.83 4.70
CA PRO A 51 -0.27 14.25 5.22
C PRO A 51 0.76 13.14 5.01
N ARG A 52 1.99 13.48 4.59
CA ARG A 52 3.07 12.49 4.38
C ARG A 52 3.30 11.59 5.60
N ALA A 53 3.16 12.14 6.81
CA ALA A 53 3.27 11.42 8.07
C ALA A 53 2.16 10.38 8.33
N LYS A 54 1.03 10.46 7.59
CA LYS A 54 -0.08 9.50 7.62
C LYS A 54 -0.09 8.58 6.39
N VAL A 55 0.98 8.57 5.59
CA VAL A 55 1.15 7.61 4.48
C VAL A 55 2.20 6.59 4.89
N GLU A 56 1.82 5.33 4.94
CA GLU A 56 2.67 4.23 5.38
C GLU A 56 2.76 3.16 4.29
N VAL A 57 3.97 2.66 4.07
CA VAL A 57 4.23 1.61 3.08
C VAL A 57 4.32 0.27 3.79
N ILE A 58 3.63 -0.73 3.24
CA ILE A 58 3.76 -2.13 3.65
C ILE A 58 4.36 -2.88 2.45
N ASP A 59 5.64 -3.23 2.58
CA ASP A 59 6.46 -3.95 1.59
C ASP A 59 7.01 -5.28 2.13
N GLU A 60 6.52 -5.70 3.30
CA GLU A 60 6.93 -6.90 4.03
C GLU A 60 6.76 -8.20 3.22
N ASP A 61 5.88 -8.20 2.22
CA ASP A 61 5.56 -9.37 1.39
C ASP A 61 6.36 -9.39 0.06
N LEU A 62 7.43 -8.60 -0.07
CA LEU A 62 8.34 -8.62 -1.23
C LEU A 62 9.16 -9.92 -1.29
N GLY A 63 9.14 -10.59 -2.45
CA GLY A 63 9.96 -11.79 -2.67
C GLY A 63 9.39 -13.09 -2.10
N VAL A 64 8.21 -13.04 -1.49
CA VAL A 64 7.46 -14.22 -1.04
C VAL A 64 6.87 -14.92 -2.28
N SER A 65 7.25 -16.17 -2.52
CA SER A 65 6.71 -16.97 -3.62
C SER A 65 5.28 -17.40 -3.30
N GLY A 66 4.39 -17.41 -4.30
CA GLY A 66 2.97 -17.75 -4.13
C GLY A 66 2.68 -19.21 -3.75
N ALA A 67 3.70 -19.99 -3.37
CA ALA A 67 3.60 -21.40 -3.01
C ALA A 67 3.32 -21.63 -1.51
N SER A 68 3.49 -20.63 -0.66
CA SER A 68 3.20 -20.72 0.78
C SER A 68 2.33 -19.58 1.29
N THR A 69 1.41 -19.89 2.19
CA THR A 69 0.69 -18.92 3.03
C THR A 69 1.57 -18.35 4.15
N GLU A 70 2.72 -18.97 4.42
CA GLU A 70 3.80 -18.44 5.26
C GLU A 70 4.49 -17.25 4.56
N GLY A 71 4.61 -16.13 5.26
CA GLY A 71 5.21 -14.89 4.75
C GLY A 71 4.21 -13.78 4.36
N ARG A 72 2.91 -13.92 4.66
CA ARG A 72 1.88 -12.88 4.42
C ARG A 72 1.60 -12.04 5.67
N ASP A 73 2.65 -11.57 6.33
CA ASP A 73 2.52 -10.75 7.54
C ASP A 73 2.05 -9.33 7.17
N GLY A 74 2.54 -8.78 6.05
CA GLY A 74 2.13 -7.48 5.54
C GLY A 74 0.66 -7.46 5.14
N PHE A 75 0.19 -8.47 4.41
CA PHE A 75 -1.23 -8.59 4.08
C PHE A 75 -2.13 -8.74 5.31
N ARG A 76 -1.73 -9.55 6.30
CA ARG A 76 -2.53 -9.72 7.53
C ARG A 76 -2.61 -8.41 8.32
N ARG A 77 -1.48 -7.69 8.44
CA ARG A 77 -1.42 -6.36 9.05
C ARG A 77 -2.33 -5.37 8.33
N LEU A 78 -2.28 -5.34 7.01
CA LEU A 78 -3.14 -4.49 6.19
C LEU A 78 -4.63 -4.76 6.46
N VAL A 79 -5.05 -6.03 6.37
CA VAL A 79 -6.45 -6.43 6.59
C VAL A 79 -6.90 -6.07 8.01
N ALA A 80 -6.08 -6.37 9.02
CA ALA A 80 -6.41 -6.05 10.41
C ALA A 80 -6.67 -4.55 10.60
N ARG A 81 -5.80 -3.68 10.08
CA ARG A 81 -5.94 -2.23 10.23
C ARG A 81 -7.14 -1.66 9.46
N VAL A 82 -7.46 -2.23 8.31
CA VAL A 82 -8.70 -1.89 7.58
C VAL A 82 -9.92 -2.29 8.40
N CYS A 83 -9.95 -3.51 8.96
CA CYS A 83 -11.05 -3.99 9.80
C CYS A 83 -11.22 -3.17 11.09
N LEU A 84 -10.13 -2.68 11.69
CA LEU A 84 -10.16 -1.79 12.85
C LEU A 84 -10.59 -0.36 12.51
N GLY A 85 -10.75 -0.03 11.22
CA GLY A 85 -11.16 1.31 10.79
C GLY A 85 -10.06 2.37 10.89
N GLU A 86 -8.80 1.95 11.05
CA GLU A 86 -7.64 2.84 11.18
C GLU A 86 -7.14 3.39 9.82
N VAL A 87 -7.63 2.81 8.74
CA VAL A 87 -7.19 3.08 7.37
C VAL A 87 -8.26 3.87 6.63
N GLY A 88 -7.84 4.95 5.98
CA GLY A 88 -8.71 5.81 5.16
C GLY A 88 -8.63 5.49 3.68
N ALA A 89 -7.53 4.88 3.24
CA ALA A 89 -7.33 4.39 1.87
C ALA A 89 -6.24 3.31 1.83
N VAL A 90 -6.37 2.41 0.86
CA VAL A 90 -5.32 1.47 0.47
C VAL A 90 -5.00 1.75 -0.99
N LEU A 91 -3.72 1.92 -1.30
CA LEU A 91 -3.16 2.13 -2.64
C LEU A 91 -2.29 0.93 -3.04
#